data_AF-A0A4Z0A2Z4-F1
#
_entry.id   AF-A0A4Z0A2Z4-F1
#
_cell.length_a   1.000
_cell.length_b   1.000
_cell.length_c   1.000
_cell.angle_alpha   90.00
_cell.angle_beta   90.00
_cell.angle_gamma   90.00
#
_symmetry.space_group_name_H-M   'P 1'
#
loop_
_entity.id
_entity.type
_entity.pdbx_description
1 polymer ?
#
loop_
_entity_poly.entity_id
_entity_poly.type
_entity_poly.pdbx_seq_one_letter_code
_entity_poly.pdbx_strand_id
1 'polypeptide(L)'
;MTLTRIRIELPSYSYSLELLTPDEYTILKLKSLIFTAVQGGPRADGQRIIWQGRILADTVVIRDLTKSADDTLVFHLAVHPTAWTGPPPGKPPVDFSQPSPSTSTSPPPPADAAPASPPIPAPSPFAPARMQGPPRPQAPSPQDMLNSYFQSNQSISNAPPSALAGIHHIHNNALLALEQRPLVQIPASVIPSMRDSAKEVLARHGYAWPAIFDEPFPAAQDESNGVKYERVNIQGRDYLKIVTPEATPTPLQVHALKVLTYTFPLLSIPASPQMPYPYPASLGGAADYTAPFPPLNPNNPADINARLQQLGLPPLRAAQPAAEVRVVNVRALIAPILLLLLRTLFLVYFISPFQTPLFGLLVGAWLLYETWKAMRNAIGPPGPRNRAARDAAGGNNNANAPNAPAANGQPAQNGNANANDNANGNHPAQPQPEPERRQLATGSGIPAHGQWDTVLETAARFNTLEEHAALEGHEFPPTDRFYTPAWKLVSFFMLLMATMHPAFWDRRRAILKRREGHVKCRGDIAVGGFNTGKLVVRDFITLHLVPPNPAYSPLAEHLHAHAIRLVTDSFLDSTEPGREELSFSS
;
A
#
# COMPACT_ATOMS: atom_id res chain seq x y z
N MET A 1 20.28 46.37 -27.60
CA MET A 1 20.01 44.97 -27.22
C MET A 1 20.91 44.65 -26.06
N THR A 2 20.33 44.50 -24.89
CA THR A 2 21.02 44.13 -23.65
C THR A 2 21.23 42.63 -23.66
N LEU A 3 22.47 42.18 -23.50
CA LEU A 3 22.80 40.76 -23.41
C LEU A 3 22.83 40.37 -21.94
N THR A 4 22.03 39.39 -21.56
CA THR A 4 22.02 38.82 -20.21
C THR A 4 22.89 37.57 -20.19
N ARG A 5 23.75 37.45 -19.18
CA ARG A 5 24.53 36.24 -18.94
C ARG A 5 23.67 35.23 -18.19
N ILE A 6 23.49 34.06 -18.80
CA ILE A 6 22.71 32.95 -18.25
C ILE A 6 23.65 31.77 -18.02
N ARG A 7 23.59 31.17 -16.83
CA ARG A 7 24.25 29.91 -16.52
C ARG A 7 23.19 28.81 -16.45
N ILE A 8 23.34 27.78 -17.27
CA ILE A 8 22.47 26.61 -17.28
C ILE A 8 23.21 25.45 -16.64
N GLU A 9 22.58 24.86 -15.64
CA GLU A 9 23.08 23.69 -14.92
C GLU A 9 22.24 22.47 -15.26
N LEU A 10 22.91 21.35 -15.51
CA LEU A 10 22.32 20.03 -15.74
C LEU A 10 22.72 19.13 -14.56
N PRO A 11 21.94 19.13 -13.44
CA PRO A 11 22.34 18.45 -12.21
C PRO A 11 22.59 16.96 -12.41
N SER A 12 21.79 16.29 -13.25
CA SER A 12 21.90 14.85 -13.53
C SER A 12 23.22 14.46 -14.20
N TYR A 13 23.92 15.41 -14.81
CA TYR A 13 25.15 15.19 -15.57
C TYR A 13 26.36 15.95 -15.00
N SER A 14 26.18 16.67 -13.88
CA SER A 14 27.21 17.55 -13.30
C SER A 14 27.83 18.50 -14.34
N TYR A 15 27.01 18.98 -15.28
CA TYR A 15 27.44 19.79 -16.42
C TYR A 15 26.82 21.19 -16.32
N SER A 16 27.62 22.22 -16.55
CA SER A 16 27.16 23.61 -16.57
C SER A 16 27.70 24.33 -17.80
N LEU A 17 26.87 25.20 -18.39
CA LEU A 17 27.20 25.97 -19.58
C LEU A 17 26.75 27.42 -19.36
N GLU A 18 27.60 28.37 -19.75
CA GLU A 18 27.25 29.79 -19.78
C GLU A 18 26.86 30.21 -21.20
N LEU A 19 25.73 30.91 -21.32
CA LEU A 19 25.18 31.42 -22.56
C LEU A 19 24.96 32.93 -22.43
N LEU A 20 25.26 33.66 -23.49
CA LEU A 20 24.90 35.07 -23.63
C LEU A 20 23.66 35.14 -24.51
N THR A 21 22.56 35.64 -23.98
CA THR A 21 21.30 35.72 -24.71
C THR A 21 20.71 37.14 -24.65
N PRO A 22 20.05 37.61 -25.71
CA PRO A 22 19.25 38.81 -25.63
C PRO A 22 18.15 38.67 -24.56
N ASP A 23 17.92 39.72 -23.79
CA ASP A 23 16.89 39.79 -22.76
C ASP A 23 15.45 39.65 -23.30
N GLU A 24 15.24 40.00 -24.57
CA GLU A 24 13.96 39.83 -25.29
C GLU A 24 13.65 38.37 -25.68
N TYR A 25 14.55 37.42 -25.41
CA TYR A 25 14.31 36.02 -25.72
C TYR A 25 13.26 35.40 -24.79
N THR A 26 12.36 34.63 -25.39
CA THR A 26 11.45 33.76 -24.63
C THR A 26 12.16 32.50 -24.18
N ILE A 27 11.62 31.83 -23.17
CA ILE A 27 12.10 30.52 -22.71
C ILE A 27 12.11 29.49 -23.85
N LEU A 28 11.15 29.56 -24.78
CA LEU A 28 11.16 28.71 -25.98
C LEU A 28 12.42 28.93 -26.85
N LYS A 29 12.78 30.21 -27.11
CA LYS A 29 13.99 30.54 -27.87
C LYS A 29 15.26 30.11 -27.13
N LEU A 30 15.26 30.27 -25.79
CA LEU A 30 16.34 29.78 -24.94
C LEU A 30 16.48 28.25 -25.06
N LYS A 31 15.38 27.49 -25.05
CA LYS A 31 15.40 26.03 -25.27
C LYS A 31 15.98 25.64 -26.63
N SER A 32 15.64 26.37 -27.69
CA SER A 32 16.24 26.16 -29.01
C SER A 32 17.74 26.45 -29.01
N LEU A 33 18.18 27.48 -28.28
CA LEU A 33 19.60 27.82 -28.15
C LEU A 33 20.36 26.74 -27.34
N ILE A 34 19.75 26.21 -26.29
CA ILE A 34 20.27 25.08 -25.50
C ILE A 34 20.42 23.83 -26.37
N PHE A 35 19.44 23.53 -27.23
CA PHE A 35 19.51 22.39 -28.16
C PHE A 35 20.76 22.47 -29.05
N THR A 36 21.11 23.67 -29.52
CA THR A 36 22.32 23.86 -30.36
C THR A 36 23.63 23.87 -29.56
N ALA A 37 23.60 24.35 -28.31
CA ALA A 37 24.82 24.58 -27.54
C ALA A 37 25.25 23.39 -26.67
N VAL A 38 24.30 22.55 -26.22
CA VAL A 38 24.58 21.41 -25.33
C VAL A 38 24.88 20.14 -26.14
N GLN A 39 25.98 19.46 -25.77
CA GLN A 39 26.33 18.16 -26.36
C GLN A 39 25.18 17.16 -26.21
N GLY A 40 24.83 16.47 -27.30
CA GLY A 40 23.72 15.52 -27.33
C GLY A 40 22.38 16.12 -27.81
N GLY A 41 22.30 17.45 -27.96
CA GLY A 41 21.15 18.12 -28.59
C GLY A 41 19.81 17.78 -27.93
N PRO A 42 19.55 18.21 -26.68
CA PRO A 42 18.28 17.93 -26.03
C PRO A 42 17.14 18.69 -26.74
N ARG A 43 16.15 18.00 -27.33
CA ARG A 43 15.03 18.64 -28.04
C ARG A 43 14.18 19.50 -27.11
N ALA A 44 13.70 20.64 -27.60
CA ALA A 44 12.99 21.65 -26.80
C ALA A 44 11.70 21.13 -26.11
N ASP A 45 11.01 20.16 -26.74
CA ASP A 45 9.78 19.54 -26.21
C ASP A 45 10.02 18.73 -24.93
N GLY A 46 11.21 18.16 -24.77
CA GLY A 46 11.59 17.42 -23.57
C GLY A 46 12.49 18.19 -22.60
N GLN A 47 12.73 19.47 -22.85
CA GLN A 47 13.44 20.36 -21.92
C GLN A 47 12.47 20.99 -20.92
N ARG A 48 12.81 20.94 -19.64
CA ARG A 48 12.16 21.70 -18.57
C ARG A 48 13.18 22.64 -17.94
N ILE A 49 12.92 23.94 -18.02
CA ILE A 49 13.77 24.98 -17.44
C ILE A 49 13.16 25.36 -16.09
N ILE A 50 13.96 25.25 -15.03
CA ILE A 50 13.56 25.50 -13.66
C ILE A 50 14.36 26.67 -13.11
N TRP A 51 13.66 27.67 -12.57
CA TRP A 51 14.23 28.84 -11.93
C TRP A 51 13.61 29.05 -10.56
N GLN A 52 14.44 29.14 -9.53
CA GLN A 52 13.99 29.32 -8.13
C GLN A 52 12.88 28.33 -7.72
N GLY A 53 13.04 27.05 -8.11
CA GLY A 53 12.08 25.98 -7.81
C GLY A 53 10.81 25.97 -8.68
N ARG A 54 10.65 26.90 -9.62
CA ARG A 54 9.48 26.98 -10.51
C ARG A 54 9.84 26.57 -11.92
N ILE A 55 8.96 25.78 -12.56
CA ILE A 55 9.09 25.44 -13.98
C ILE A 55 8.62 26.65 -14.79
N LEU A 56 9.47 27.16 -15.67
CA LEU A 56 9.16 28.31 -16.51
C LEU A 56 8.36 27.89 -17.75
N ALA A 57 7.32 28.65 -18.07
CA ALA A 57 6.55 28.47 -19.29
C ALA A 57 7.28 29.03 -20.52
N ASP A 58 7.02 28.44 -21.69
CA ASP A 58 7.70 28.76 -22.95
C ASP A 58 7.51 30.20 -23.43
N THR A 59 6.44 30.85 -22.99
CA THR A 59 6.07 32.24 -23.33
C THR A 59 6.74 33.29 -22.45
N VAL A 60 7.37 32.90 -21.33
CA VAL A 60 8.03 33.83 -20.40
C VAL A 60 9.25 34.45 -21.09
N VAL A 61 9.44 35.76 -20.91
CA VAL A 61 10.57 36.51 -21.47
C VAL A 61 11.68 36.61 -20.42
N ILE A 62 12.95 36.47 -20.83
CA ILE A 62 14.11 36.50 -19.91
C ILE A 62 14.19 37.83 -19.16
N ARG A 63 13.86 38.95 -19.81
CA ARG A 63 13.81 40.28 -19.19
C ARG A 63 12.92 40.34 -17.94
N ASP A 64 11.82 39.59 -17.91
CA ASP A 64 10.88 39.59 -16.77
C ASP A 64 11.44 38.82 -15.56
N LEU A 65 12.47 38.00 -15.77
CA LEU A 65 13.14 37.22 -14.73
C LEU A 65 14.34 37.97 -14.11
N THR A 66 14.90 38.92 -14.85
CA THR A 66 16.08 39.69 -14.45
C THR A 66 15.69 40.89 -13.60
N LYS A 67 16.14 40.95 -12.34
CA LYS A 67 15.92 42.11 -11.46
C LYS A 67 16.91 43.26 -11.70
N SER A 68 18.13 42.94 -12.12
CA SER A 68 19.22 43.90 -12.39
C SER A 68 20.00 43.48 -13.63
N ALA A 69 20.46 44.44 -14.43
CA ALA A 69 21.17 44.19 -15.68
C ALA A 69 22.46 43.36 -15.51
N ASP A 70 23.07 43.39 -14.32
CA ASP A 70 24.30 42.67 -14.00
C ASP A 70 24.07 41.31 -13.33
N ASP A 71 22.82 40.91 -13.11
CA ASP A 71 22.51 39.66 -12.41
C ASP A 71 22.72 38.44 -13.32
N THR A 72 23.45 37.44 -12.83
CA THR A 72 23.68 36.21 -13.59
C THR A 72 22.56 35.22 -13.27
N LEU A 73 21.68 34.98 -14.24
CA LEU A 73 20.57 34.05 -14.07
C LEU A 73 21.06 32.60 -14.09
N VAL A 74 20.80 31.85 -13.02
CA VAL A 74 21.10 30.42 -12.94
C VAL A 74 19.82 29.62 -13.19
N PHE A 75 19.78 28.87 -14.29
CA PHE A 75 18.69 27.95 -14.63
C PHE A 75 19.10 26.50 -14.43
N HIS A 76 18.20 25.70 -13.88
CA HIS A 76 18.36 24.25 -13.82
C HIS A 76 17.60 23.63 -14.99
N LEU A 77 18.31 22.87 -15.83
CA LEU A 77 17.74 22.16 -16.97
C LEU A 77 17.52 20.69 -16.61
N ALA A 78 16.26 20.26 -16.64
CA ALA A 78 15.88 18.86 -16.60
C ALA A 78 15.47 18.41 -18.02
N VAL A 79 16.14 17.38 -18.54
CA VAL A 79 15.88 16.85 -19.89
C VAL A 79 15.29 15.45 -19.78
N HIS A 80 14.16 15.22 -20.45
CA HIS A 80 13.59 13.88 -20.55
C HIS A 80 14.54 12.93 -21.32
N PRO A 81 14.78 11.68 -20.88
CA PRO A 81 15.76 10.79 -21.52
C PRO A 81 15.54 10.54 -23.01
N THR A 82 14.28 10.57 -23.48
CA THR A 82 13.96 10.38 -24.91
C THR A 82 14.15 11.63 -25.76
N ALA A 83 14.36 12.79 -25.15
CA ALA A 83 14.50 14.07 -25.83
C ALA A 83 15.92 14.33 -26.34
N TRP A 84 16.90 13.53 -25.91
CA TRP A 84 18.25 13.59 -26.44
C TRP A 84 18.29 13.12 -27.90
N THR A 85 18.89 13.91 -28.79
CA THR A 85 19.17 13.47 -30.18
C THR A 85 20.47 12.69 -30.29
N GLY A 86 21.37 12.84 -29.32
CA GLY A 86 22.64 12.14 -29.22
C GLY A 86 22.99 11.76 -27.77
N PRO A 87 24.18 11.22 -27.52
CA PRO A 87 24.59 10.89 -26.16
C PRO A 87 24.67 12.16 -25.29
N PRO A 88 24.11 12.15 -24.07
CA PRO A 88 24.15 13.30 -23.18
C PRO A 88 25.58 13.59 -22.69
N PRO A 89 25.86 14.82 -22.20
CA PRO A 89 27.19 15.23 -21.76
C PRO A 89 27.72 14.28 -20.68
N GLY A 90 29.01 13.94 -20.75
CA GLY A 90 29.69 13.14 -19.72
C GLY A 90 29.46 11.63 -19.79
N LYS A 91 28.61 11.14 -20.71
CA LYS A 91 28.64 9.71 -21.07
C LYS A 91 29.63 9.53 -22.24
N PRO A 92 30.65 8.65 -22.12
CA PRO A 92 31.46 8.30 -23.27
C PRO A 92 30.52 7.82 -24.40
N PRO A 93 30.79 8.19 -25.66
CA PRO A 93 30.00 7.67 -26.77
C PRO A 93 30.02 6.15 -26.66
N VAL A 94 28.86 5.57 -26.32
CA VAL A 94 28.68 4.13 -26.41
C VAL A 94 28.75 3.86 -27.89
N ASP A 95 29.83 3.23 -28.31
CA ASP A 95 30.10 2.90 -29.70
C ASP A 95 29.01 1.92 -30.15
N PHE A 96 27.89 2.45 -30.66
CA PHE A 96 26.82 1.68 -31.29
C PHE A 96 27.25 1.18 -32.68
N SER A 97 28.55 0.90 -32.83
CA SER A 97 29.12 0.01 -33.83
C SER A 97 28.70 -1.44 -33.53
N GLN A 98 27.40 -1.67 -33.45
CA GLN A 98 26.83 -3.00 -33.58
C GLN A 98 26.99 -3.35 -35.06
N PRO A 99 27.82 -4.36 -35.42
CA PRO A 99 27.97 -4.76 -36.80
C PRO A 99 26.59 -5.16 -37.32
N SER A 100 26.12 -4.44 -38.34
CA SER A 100 24.96 -4.87 -39.12
C SER A 100 25.21 -6.32 -39.53
N PRO A 101 24.27 -7.26 -39.33
CA PRO A 101 24.43 -8.61 -39.82
C PRO A 101 24.56 -8.52 -41.34
N SER A 102 25.78 -8.74 -41.82
CA SER A 102 26.05 -8.98 -43.23
C SER A 102 25.19 -10.17 -43.64
N THR A 103 24.23 -9.91 -44.51
CA THR A 103 23.58 -10.93 -45.34
C THR A 103 24.69 -11.77 -45.96
N SER A 104 24.84 -12.99 -45.44
CA SER A 104 25.74 -14.00 -45.96
C SER A 104 25.25 -14.39 -47.35
N THR A 105 25.88 -13.83 -48.38
CA THR A 105 25.82 -14.36 -49.74
C THR A 105 26.46 -15.75 -49.71
N SER A 106 25.62 -16.79 -49.69
CA SER A 106 26.05 -18.18 -49.85
C SER A 106 26.62 -18.39 -51.26
N PRO A 107 27.77 -19.08 -51.42
CA PRO A 107 28.32 -19.43 -52.73
C PRO A 107 27.47 -20.51 -53.43
N PRO A 108 27.43 -20.53 -54.77
CA PRO A 108 26.68 -21.54 -55.53
C PRO A 108 27.35 -22.93 -55.42
N PRO A 109 26.58 -24.02 -55.25
CA PRO A 109 27.12 -25.36 -55.35
C PRO A 109 27.39 -25.76 -56.82
N PRO A 110 28.41 -26.60 -57.08
CA PRO A 110 28.73 -27.07 -58.42
C PRO A 110 27.71 -28.11 -58.91
N ALA A 111 27.49 -28.08 -60.23
CA ALA A 111 26.76 -29.09 -60.97
C ALA A 111 27.48 -30.45 -60.88
N ASP A 112 26.74 -31.52 -60.56
CA ASP A 112 26.71 -32.76 -61.35
C ASP A 112 25.79 -33.84 -60.77
N ALA A 113 25.26 -34.64 -61.70
CA ALA A 113 24.63 -35.96 -61.56
C ALA A 113 23.17 -36.07 -61.05
N ALA A 114 22.27 -36.25 -62.03
CA ALA A 114 20.95 -36.89 -61.90
C ALA A 114 21.05 -38.30 -61.25
N PRO A 115 19.97 -38.86 -60.62
CA PRO A 115 18.95 -39.54 -61.44
C PRO A 115 17.50 -39.54 -60.90
N ALA A 116 16.58 -39.74 -61.86
CA ALA A 116 15.30 -40.45 -61.82
C ALA A 116 14.18 -40.02 -60.83
N SER A 117 13.16 -39.37 -61.40
CA SER A 117 11.83 -39.15 -60.83
C SER A 117 10.95 -40.42 -60.92
N PRO A 118 10.09 -40.70 -59.93
CA PRO A 118 8.87 -41.48 -60.15
C PRO A 118 7.66 -40.58 -60.50
N PRO A 119 6.64 -41.12 -61.19
CA PRO A 119 5.63 -40.34 -61.92
C PRO A 119 4.49 -39.77 -61.06
N ILE A 120 4.03 -38.60 -61.49
CA ILE A 120 2.86 -37.84 -61.03
C ILE A 120 1.55 -38.55 -61.47
N PRO A 121 0.53 -38.70 -60.60
CA PRO A 121 -0.83 -38.97 -61.03
C PRO A 121 -1.59 -37.67 -61.38
N ALA A 122 -2.41 -37.79 -62.44
CA ALA A 122 -3.15 -36.75 -63.14
C ALA A 122 -4.18 -35.94 -62.30
N PRO A 123 -4.62 -34.76 -62.80
CA PRO A 123 -5.52 -33.86 -62.10
C PRO A 123 -6.99 -34.21 -62.31
N SER A 124 -7.78 -34.12 -61.23
CA SER A 124 -9.25 -34.12 -61.31
C SER A 124 -9.79 -32.68 -61.38
N PRO A 125 -10.83 -32.40 -62.18
CA PRO A 125 -11.29 -31.04 -62.40
C PRO A 125 -12.59 -30.68 -61.66
N PHE A 126 -12.71 -29.39 -61.33
CA PHE A 126 -13.92 -28.61 -60.98
C PHE A 126 -14.67 -28.82 -59.66
N ALA A 127 -14.60 -27.79 -58.80
CA ALA A 127 -15.77 -27.15 -58.19
C ALA A 127 -15.41 -25.70 -57.74
N PRO A 128 -16.29 -24.68 -57.92
CA PRO A 128 -16.02 -23.31 -57.51
C PRO A 128 -16.45 -23.11 -56.04
N ALA A 129 -15.49 -23.14 -55.11
CA ALA A 129 -15.73 -22.77 -53.72
C ALA A 129 -15.53 -21.26 -53.53
N ARG A 130 -16.61 -20.59 -53.11
CA ARG A 130 -16.66 -19.20 -52.65
C ARG A 130 -15.44 -18.84 -51.78
N MET A 131 -14.72 -17.79 -52.20
CA MET A 131 -13.76 -17.07 -51.35
C MET A 131 -14.48 -16.49 -50.13
N GLN A 132 -14.39 -17.15 -48.98
CA GLN A 132 -14.48 -16.49 -47.68
C GLN A 132 -13.06 -16.09 -47.28
N GLY A 133 -12.82 -14.79 -47.17
CA GLY A 133 -11.55 -14.25 -46.70
C GLY A 133 -11.25 -14.73 -45.28
N PRO A 134 -9.96 -14.90 -44.92
CA PRO A 134 -9.57 -15.37 -43.60
C PRO A 134 -10.12 -14.44 -42.51
N PRO A 135 -10.74 -14.97 -41.44
CA PRO A 135 -11.25 -14.14 -40.36
C PRO A 135 -10.09 -13.41 -39.69
N ARG A 136 -10.21 -12.09 -39.63
CA ARG A 136 -9.28 -11.18 -38.96
C ARG A 136 -9.17 -11.60 -37.48
N PRO A 137 -7.98 -11.86 -36.93
CA PRO A 137 -7.84 -12.22 -35.52
C PRO A 137 -8.37 -11.07 -34.65
N GLN A 138 -9.48 -11.32 -33.96
CA GLN A 138 -10.01 -10.40 -32.96
C GLN A 138 -9.05 -10.41 -31.76
N ALA A 139 -8.57 -9.23 -31.36
CA ALA A 139 -7.78 -9.09 -30.15
C ALA A 139 -8.62 -9.59 -28.95
N PRO A 140 -8.06 -10.41 -28.05
CA PRO A 140 -8.80 -10.93 -26.90
C PRO A 140 -9.31 -9.78 -26.04
N SER A 141 -10.55 -9.88 -25.58
CA SER A 141 -11.12 -8.83 -24.74
C SER A 141 -10.37 -8.77 -23.39
N PRO A 142 -10.29 -7.61 -22.72
CA PRO A 142 -9.69 -7.50 -21.39
C PRO A 142 -10.33 -8.45 -20.37
N GLN A 143 -11.60 -8.83 -20.59
CA GLN A 143 -12.35 -9.78 -19.77
C GLN A 143 -11.87 -11.21 -20.03
N ASP A 144 -11.48 -11.55 -21.27
CA ASP A 144 -10.84 -12.83 -21.60
C ASP A 144 -9.41 -12.91 -21.07
N MET A 145 -8.66 -11.81 -21.02
CA MET A 145 -7.34 -11.78 -20.37
C MET A 145 -7.42 -11.90 -18.85
N LEU A 146 -8.43 -11.27 -18.22
CA LEU A 146 -8.64 -11.41 -16.78
C LEU A 146 -9.16 -12.81 -16.46
N ASN A 147 -10.10 -13.33 -17.27
CA ASN A 147 -10.55 -14.71 -17.17
C ASN A 147 -9.43 -15.69 -17.48
N SER A 148 -8.48 -15.38 -18.38
CA SER A 148 -7.30 -16.23 -18.60
C SER A 148 -6.29 -16.11 -17.47
N TYR A 149 -6.22 -14.98 -16.74
CA TYR A 149 -5.40 -14.82 -15.54
C TYR A 149 -6.02 -15.53 -14.33
N PHE A 150 -7.35 -15.55 -14.23
CA PHE A 150 -8.09 -16.34 -13.24
C PHE A 150 -8.13 -17.81 -13.63
N GLN A 151 -8.29 -18.16 -14.91
CA GLN A 151 -8.27 -19.53 -15.42
C GLN A 151 -6.86 -20.11 -15.43
N SER A 152 -5.80 -19.36 -15.75
CA SER A 152 -4.42 -19.86 -15.60
C SER A 152 -4.06 -20.10 -14.14
N ASN A 153 -4.64 -19.32 -13.21
CA ASN A 153 -4.55 -19.59 -11.77
C ASN A 153 -5.52 -20.67 -11.25
N GLN A 154 -6.60 -21.02 -11.97
CA GLN A 154 -7.52 -22.10 -11.60
C GLN A 154 -7.19 -23.45 -12.25
N SER A 155 -6.57 -23.46 -13.43
CA SER A 155 -6.19 -24.66 -14.19
C SER A 155 -4.85 -25.25 -13.73
N ILE A 156 -4.08 -24.53 -12.91
CA ILE A 156 -3.03 -25.11 -12.08
C ILE A 156 -3.65 -25.39 -10.71
N SER A 157 -4.40 -26.49 -10.62
CA SER A 157 -5.25 -26.92 -9.49
C SER A 157 -4.59 -26.97 -8.10
N ASN A 158 -3.30 -26.65 -7.93
CA ASN A 158 -2.59 -26.77 -6.66
C ASN A 158 -1.68 -25.57 -6.32
N ALA A 159 -1.64 -24.50 -7.13
CA ALA A 159 -0.84 -23.33 -6.77
C ALA A 159 -1.63 -22.49 -5.74
N PRO A 160 -1.05 -22.20 -4.55
CA PRO A 160 -1.71 -21.33 -3.58
C PRO A 160 -1.94 -19.96 -4.24
N PRO A 161 -3.14 -19.37 -4.09
CA PRO A 161 -3.41 -18.04 -4.63
C PRO A 161 -2.34 -17.07 -4.14
N SER A 162 -1.90 -16.17 -5.03
CA SER A 162 -0.96 -15.10 -4.65
C SER A 162 -1.45 -14.44 -3.37
N ALA A 163 -0.57 -14.29 -2.38
CA ALA A 163 -0.98 -13.84 -1.06
C ALA A 163 -1.54 -12.41 -1.05
N LEU A 164 -1.29 -11.63 -2.12
CA LEU A 164 -1.85 -10.30 -2.37
C LEU A 164 -3.01 -10.29 -3.41
N ALA A 165 -3.52 -11.45 -3.81
CA ALA A 165 -4.54 -11.55 -4.86
C ALA A 165 -5.83 -10.77 -4.53
N GLY A 166 -6.21 -10.70 -3.25
CA GLY A 166 -7.33 -9.86 -2.79
C GLY A 166 -7.12 -8.38 -3.08
N ILE A 167 -5.91 -7.87 -2.84
CA ILE A 167 -5.56 -6.46 -3.07
C ILE A 167 -5.51 -6.16 -4.58
N HIS A 168 -4.94 -7.06 -5.39
CA HIS A 168 -4.97 -6.95 -6.85
C HIS A 168 -6.39 -6.91 -7.42
N HIS A 169 -7.28 -7.76 -6.91
CA HIS A 169 -8.68 -7.77 -7.34
C HIS A 169 -9.38 -6.44 -7.05
N ILE A 170 -9.26 -5.94 -5.81
CA ILE A 170 -9.84 -4.66 -5.39
C ILE A 170 -9.26 -3.49 -6.21
N HIS A 171 -7.95 -3.50 -6.47
CA HIS A 171 -7.28 -2.51 -7.30
C HIS A 171 -7.81 -2.51 -8.74
N ASN A 172 -7.94 -3.68 -9.36
CA ASN A 172 -8.46 -3.80 -10.72
C ASN A 172 -9.92 -3.35 -10.81
N ASN A 173 -10.76 -3.69 -9.84
CA ASN A 173 -12.15 -3.19 -9.77
C ASN A 173 -12.20 -1.67 -9.62
N ALA A 174 -11.28 -1.06 -8.86
CA ALA A 174 -11.20 0.39 -8.79
C ALA A 174 -10.79 1.02 -10.14
N LEU A 175 -9.86 0.41 -10.89
CA LEU A 175 -9.53 0.89 -12.24
C LEU A 175 -10.72 0.74 -13.21
N LEU A 176 -11.44 -0.39 -13.17
CA LEU A 176 -12.63 -0.62 -13.98
C LEU A 176 -13.75 0.39 -13.66
N ALA A 177 -13.93 0.73 -12.38
CA ALA A 177 -14.87 1.77 -11.95
C ALA A 177 -14.53 3.14 -12.54
N LEU A 178 -13.25 3.50 -12.64
CA LEU A 178 -12.83 4.76 -13.28
C LEU A 178 -13.05 4.74 -14.80
N GLU A 179 -12.81 3.60 -15.44
CA GLU A 179 -13.09 3.38 -16.87
C GLU A 179 -14.61 3.28 -17.18
N GLN A 180 -15.50 3.38 -16.18
CA GLN A 180 -16.95 3.16 -16.32
C GLN A 180 -17.28 1.78 -16.92
N ARG A 181 -16.52 0.76 -16.51
CA ARG A 181 -16.68 -0.63 -16.94
C ARG A 181 -17.30 -1.46 -15.82
N PRO A 182 -18.08 -2.51 -16.16
CA PRO A 182 -18.70 -3.37 -15.16
C PRO A 182 -17.63 -4.00 -14.27
N LEU A 183 -17.87 -3.94 -12.96
CA LEU A 183 -17.00 -4.53 -11.95
C LEU A 183 -16.96 -6.06 -12.08
N VAL A 184 -15.79 -6.64 -11.84
CA VAL A 184 -15.62 -8.10 -11.87
C VAL A 184 -16.14 -8.65 -10.54
N GLN A 185 -17.09 -9.56 -10.60
CA GLN A 185 -17.64 -10.24 -9.43
C GLN A 185 -16.91 -11.55 -9.19
N ILE A 186 -16.30 -11.70 -8.01
CA ILE A 186 -15.75 -12.97 -7.53
C ILE A 186 -16.83 -13.68 -6.69
N PRO A 187 -16.96 -15.01 -6.78
CA PRO A 187 -17.84 -15.78 -5.91
C PRO A 187 -17.62 -15.45 -4.43
N ALA A 188 -18.71 -15.18 -3.71
CA ALA A 188 -18.65 -14.76 -2.30
C ALA A 188 -17.93 -15.76 -1.38
N SER A 189 -17.82 -17.03 -1.77
CA SER A 189 -17.09 -18.07 -1.03
C SER A 189 -15.57 -17.89 -1.04
N VAL A 190 -15.01 -17.21 -2.05
CA VAL A 190 -13.56 -17.09 -2.27
C VAL A 190 -13.02 -15.80 -1.63
N ILE A 191 -13.85 -14.78 -1.50
CA ILE A 191 -13.47 -13.46 -0.97
C ILE A 191 -12.87 -13.54 0.45
N PRO A 192 -13.46 -14.28 1.42
CA PRO A 192 -12.93 -14.34 2.78
C PRO A 192 -11.51 -14.91 2.85
N SER A 193 -11.21 -15.97 2.10
CA SER A 193 -9.88 -16.61 2.13
C SER A 193 -8.81 -15.71 1.49
N MET A 194 -9.11 -15.06 0.37
CA MET A 194 -8.23 -14.08 -0.26
C MET A 194 -7.97 -12.88 0.67
N ARG A 195 -9.00 -12.44 1.38
CA ARG A 195 -8.91 -11.34 2.35
C ARG A 195 -8.02 -11.69 3.53
N ASP A 196 -8.24 -12.84 4.15
CA ASP A 196 -7.51 -13.24 5.36
C ASP A 196 -6.02 -13.47 5.05
N SER A 197 -5.71 -14.05 3.89
CA SER A 197 -4.33 -14.16 3.39
C SER A 197 -3.69 -12.78 3.19
N ALA A 198 -4.39 -11.84 2.57
CA ALA A 198 -3.85 -10.49 2.35
C ALA A 198 -3.66 -9.73 3.67
N LYS A 199 -4.59 -9.87 4.63
CA LYS A 199 -4.46 -9.31 6.00
C LYS A 199 -3.20 -9.82 6.69
N GLU A 200 -2.93 -11.12 6.59
CA GLU A 200 -1.73 -11.72 7.19
C GLU A 200 -0.44 -11.15 6.58
N VAL A 201 -0.36 -11.03 5.25
CA VAL A 201 0.82 -10.46 4.57
C VAL A 201 1.03 -9.00 4.96
N LEU A 202 -0.03 -8.20 4.99
CA LEU A 202 0.05 -6.79 5.40
C LEU A 202 0.52 -6.66 6.84
N ALA A 203 -0.03 -7.46 7.76
CA ALA A 203 0.37 -7.46 9.16
C ALA A 203 1.85 -7.80 9.35
N ARG A 204 2.38 -8.79 8.61
CA ARG A 204 3.82 -9.14 8.63
C ARG A 204 4.72 -8.00 8.17
N HIS A 205 4.24 -7.15 7.26
CA HIS A 205 4.96 -5.97 6.77
C HIS A 205 4.68 -4.70 7.60
N GLY A 206 3.90 -4.81 8.68
CA GLY A 206 3.56 -3.69 9.57
C GLY A 206 2.51 -2.73 9.02
N TYR A 207 1.76 -3.15 7.99
CA TYR A 207 0.61 -2.41 7.48
C TYR A 207 -0.68 -2.86 8.17
N ALA A 208 -1.52 -1.90 8.53
CA ALA A 208 -2.89 -2.19 8.98
C ALA A 208 -3.79 -2.42 7.76
N TRP A 209 -4.78 -3.29 7.89
CA TRP A 209 -5.80 -3.50 6.86
C TRP A 209 -6.72 -2.26 6.76
N PRO A 210 -6.77 -1.56 5.60
CA PRO A 210 -7.66 -0.42 5.41
C PRO A 210 -9.14 -0.84 5.43
N ALA A 211 -9.96 -0.14 6.23
CA ALA A 211 -11.40 -0.44 6.34
C ALA A 211 -12.15 -0.31 5.00
N ILE A 212 -11.69 0.59 4.12
CA ILE A 212 -12.25 0.78 2.77
C ILE A 212 -12.18 -0.48 1.90
N PHE A 213 -11.31 -1.44 2.20
CA PHE A 213 -11.26 -2.71 1.47
C PHE A 213 -12.38 -3.68 1.86
N ASP A 214 -13.06 -3.45 3.00
CA ASP A 214 -14.24 -4.20 3.42
C ASP A 214 -15.55 -3.51 2.99
N GLU A 215 -15.50 -2.26 2.52
CA GLU A 215 -16.66 -1.52 2.02
C GLU A 215 -17.02 -1.99 0.60
N PRO A 216 -18.29 -2.34 0.32
CA PRO A 216 -18.70 -2.68 -1.04
C PRO A 216 -18.63 -1.45 -1.94
N PHE A 217 -18.27 -1.64 -3.22
CA PHE A 217 -18.37 -0.55 -4.20
C PHE A 217 -19.82 -0.08 -4.29
N PRO A 218 -20.08 1.24 -4.25
CA PRO A 218 -21.44 1.77 -4.35
C PRO A 218 -22.03 1.43 -5.73
N ALA A 219 -23.35 1.31 -5.82
CA ALA A 219 -24.01 1.03 -7.08
C ALA A 219 -23.71 2.13 -8.11
N ALA A 220 -23.53 1.72 -9.37
CA ALA A 220 -23.43 2.63 -10.50
C ALA A 220 -24.71 3.48 -10.60
N GLN A 221 -24.60 4.77 -10.27
CA GLN A 221 -25.69 5.75 -10.40
C GLN A 221 -25.19 6.84 -11.35
N ASP A 222 -25.93 7.05 -12.45
CA ASP A 222 -25.70 8.09 -13.45
C ASP A 222 -24.25 8.21 -13.94
N GLU A 223 -23.64 7.08 -14.36
CA GLU A 223 -22.25 7.03 -14.83
C GLU A 223 -21.98 7.99 -16.01
N SER A 224 -23.00 8.33 -16.79
CA SER A 224 -22.91 9.29 -17.90
C SER A 224 -22.49 10.69 -17.47
N ASN A 225 -22.75 11.07 -16.22
CA ASN A 225 -22.45 12.41 -15.69
C ASN A 225 -21.08 12.49 -14.99
N GLY A 226 -20.37 11.36 -14.88
CA GLY A 226 -19.08 11.27 -14.20
C GLY A 226 -17.89 11.78 -14.98
N VAL A 227 -16.73 11.81 -14.31
CA VAL A 227 -15.44 12.07 -14.97
C VAL A 227 -15.10 10.91 -15.88
N LYS A 228 -14.88 11.16 -17.17
CA LYS A 228 -14.53 10.13 -18.13
C LYS A 228 -13.02 9.92 -18.13
N TYR A 229 -12.59 8.70 -17.80
CA TYR A 229 -11.21 8.26 -17.93
C TYR A 229 -11.06 7.41 -19.19
N GLU A 230 -10.06 7.71 -20.01
CA GLU A 230 -9.70 6.94 -21.19
C GLU A 230 -8.33 6.32 -21.02
N ARG A 231 -8.20 5.03 -21.36
CA ARG A 231 -6.92 4.33 -21.35
C ARG A 231 -6.13 4.73 -22.60
N VAL A 232 -5.02 5.43 -22.39
CA VAL A 232 -4.09 5.84 -23.44
C VAL A 232 -2.79 5.08 -23.28
N ASN A 233 -2.31 4.51 -24.38
CA ASN A 233 -1.00 3.89 -24.42
C ASN A 233 0.05 4.97 -24.75
N ILE A 234 0.96 5.22 -23.81
CA ILE A 234 2.09 6.14 -23.99
C ILE A 234 3.36 5.30 -23.86
N GLN A 235 4.09 5.14 -24.96
CA GLN A 235 5.35 4.39 -25.01
C GLN A 235 5.21 2.90 -24.60
N GLY A 236 4.14 2.23 -25.05
CA GLY A 236 3.91 0.82 -24.75
C GLY A 236 3.40 0.56 -23.32
N ARG A 237 3.16 1.61 -22.53
CA ARG A 237 2.57 1.53 -21.20
C ARG A 237 1.19 2.17 -21.20
N ASP A 238 0.26 1.53 -20.49
CA ASP A 238 -1.09 2.02 -20.38
C ASP A 238 -1.23 3.02 -19.23
N TYR A 239 -1.86 4.15 -19.52
CA TYR A 239 -2.17 5.21 -18.57
C TYR A 239 -3.66 5.53 -18.65
N LEU A 240 -4.23 6.06 -17.57
CA LEU A 240 -5.57 6.65 -17.58
C LEU A 240 -5.43 8.16 -17.77
N LYS A 241 -6.07 8.69 -18.81
CA LYS A 241 -6.16 10.12 -19.10
C LYS A 241 -7.58 10.61 -18.84
N ILE A 242 -7.71 11.72 -18.14
CA ILE A 242 -8.99 12.39 -17.91
C ILE A 242 -9.41 13.09 -19.22
N VAL A 243 -10.61 12.76 -19.70
CA VAL A 243 -11.20 13.34 -20.93
C VAL A 243 -12.11 14.52 -20.59
N THR A 244 -12.85 14.44 -19.48
CA THR A 244 -13.78 15.48 -19.02
C THR A 244 -13.35 16.04 -17.66
N PRO A 245 -12.35 16.95 -17.62
CA PRO A 245 -11.81 17.47 -16.36
C PRO A 245 -12.82 18.31 -15.57
N GLU A 246 -13.81 18.91 -16.24
CA GLU A 246 -14.84 19.76 -15.62
C GLU A 246 -15.99 18.96 -15.00
N ALA A 247 -16.06 17.64 -15.23
CA ALA A 247 -17.13 16.81 -14.68
C ALA A 247 -16.89 16.53 -13.19
N THR A 248 -17.97 16.40 -12.42
CA THR A 248 -17.90 15.98 -11.02
C THR A 248 -17.78 14.46 -10.92
N PRO A 249 -16.79 13.89 -10.19
CA PRO A 249 -16.66 12.45 -10.03
C PRO A 249 -17.91 11.83 -9.38
N THR A 250 -18.38 10.69 -9.89
CA THR A 250 -19.50 9.96 -9.27
C THR A 250 -19.09 9.36 -7.92
N PRO A 251 -20.04 9.01 -7.03
CA PRO A 251 -19.72 8.34 -5.76
C PRO A 251 -18.89 7.05 -5.95
N LEU A 252 -19.14 6.30 -7.03
CA LEU A 252 -18.36 5.13 -7.42
C LEU A 252 -16.92 5.48 -7.77
N GLN A 253 -16.71 6.55 -8.55
CA GLN A 253 -15.38 7.03 -8.91
C GLN A 253 -14.62 7.59 -7.70
N VAL A 254 -15.30 8.33 -6.82
CA VAL A 254 -14.70 8.81 -5.56
C VAL A 254 -14.26 7.64 -4.68
N HIS A 255 -15.09 6.60 -4.55
CA HIS A 255 -14.72 5.39 -3.82
C HIS A 255 -13.52 4.69 -4.47
N ALA A 256 -13.53 4.51 -5.79
CA ALA A 256 -12.43 3.92 -6.54
C ALA A 256 -11.11 4.68 -6.38
N LEU A 257 -11.12 6.02 -6.46
CA LEU A 257 -9.93 6.84 -6.24
C LEU A 257 -9.36 6.64 -4.83
N LYS A 258 -10.22 6.63 -3.79
CA LYS A 258 -9.80 6.34 -2.42
C LYS A 258 -9.17 4.95 -2.31
N VAL A 259 -9.80 3.92 -2.90
CA VAL A 259 -9.24 2.55 -2.94
C VAL A 259 -7.88 2.52 -3.62
N LEU A 260 -7.70 3.24 -4.73
CA LEU A 260 -6.41 3.34 -5.42
C LEU A 260 -5.33 3.98 -4.54
N THR A 261 -5.66 5.04 -3.79
CA THR A 261 -4.73 5.67 -2.83
C THR A 261 -4.14 4.67 -1.84
N TYR A 262 -4.94 3.70 -1.37
CA TYR A 262 -4.46 2.65 -0.46
C TYR A 262 -3.80 1.47 -1.18
N THR A 263 -4.29 1.04 -2.33
CA THR A 263 -3.75 -0.14 -3.02
C THR A 263 -2.41 0.12 -3.68
N PHE A 264 -2.15 1.31 -4.24
CA PHE A 264 -0.87 1.64 -4.89
C PHE A 264 0.39 1.39 -4.03
N PRO A 265 0.49 1.89 -2.78
CA PRO A 265 1.65 1.59 -1.95
C PRO A 265 1.72 0.11 -1.55
N LEU A 266 0.58 -0.56 -1.38
CA LEU A 266 0.54 -1.97 -0.96
C LEU A 266 0.96 -2.93 -2.07
N LEU A 267 0.69 -2.60 -3.33
CA LEU A 267 1.14 -3.38 -4.49
C LEU A 267 2.66 -3.31 -4.73
N SER A 268 3.35 -2.37 -4.05
CA SER A 268 4.82 -2.31 -4.06
C SER A 268 5.49 -3.24 -3.06
N ILE A 269 4.70 -3.86 -2.15
CA ILE A 269 5.22 -4.86 -1.22
C ILE A 269 5.72 -6.03 -2.07
N PRO A 270 7.01 -6.41 -1.95
CA PRO A 270 7.52 -7.56 -2.68
C PRO A 270 6.67 -8.76 -2.28
N ALA A 271 5.95 -9.36 -3.24
CA ALA A 271 5.31 -10.64 -3.03
C ALA A 271 6.40 -11.55 -2.46
N SER A 272 6.21 -12.01 -1.21
CA SER A 272 7.30 -12.57 -0.40
C SER A 272 8.16 -13.48 -1.26
N PRO A 273 9.51 -13.40 -1.15
CA PRO A 273 10.38 -14.29 -1.90
C PRO A 273 9.87 -15.68 -1.62
N GLN A 274 9.41 -16.37 -2.67
CA GLN A 274 9.06 -17.77 -2.56
C GLN A 274 10.28 -18.40 -1.90
N MET A 275 10.13 -18.84 -0.65
CA MET A 275 11.16 -19.64 0.01
C MET A 275 11.48 -20.71 -1.03
N PRO A 276 12.73 -20.80 -1.51
CA PRO A 276 13.07 -21.71 -2.58
C PRO A 276 12.67 -23.09 -2.09
N TYR A 277 11.53 -23.58 -2.58
CA TYR A 277 11.19 -24.98 -2.42
C TYR A 277 12.38 -25.70 -3.06
N PRO A 278 13.05 -26.60 -2.34
CA PRO A 278 14.13 -27.37 -2.91
C PRO A 278 13.54 -28.17 -4.07
N TYR A 279 13.68 -27.63 -5.28
CA TYR A 279 13.43 -28.38 -6.50
C TYR A 279 14.41 -29.55 -6.47
N PRO A 280 13.95 -30.81 -6.44
CA PRO A 280 14.84 -31.92 -6.68
C PRO A 280 15.42 -31.72 -8.07
N ALA A 281 16.74 -31.60 -8.15
CA ALA A 281 17.46 -31.47 -9.41
C ALA A 281 17.08 -32.62 -10.34
N SER A 282 16.35 -32.34 -11.41
CA SER A 282 16.14 -33.29 -12.49
C SER A 282 17.44 -33.36 -13.30
N LEU A 283 18.32 -34.29 -12.94
CA LEU A 283 19.33 -34.77 -13.87
C LEU A 283 18.63 -35.69 -14.89
N GLY A 284 18.83 -35.39 -16.17
CA GLY A 284 18.41 -36.26 -17.26
C GLY A 284 19.03 -37.65 -17.14
N GLY A 285 18.22 -38.68 -17.39
CA GLY A 285 18.67 -40.06 -17.40
C GLY A 285 17.48 -40.99 -17.31
N ALA A 286 17.04 -41.48 -18.47
CA ALA A 286 15.99 -42.46 -18.61
C ALA A 286 16.26 -43.72 -17.77
N ALA A 287 15.27 -44.12 -16.97
CA ALA A 287 14.99 -45.51 -16.65
C ALA A 287 13.58 -45.61 -16.08
N ASP A 288 12.75 -46.43 -16.73
CA ASP A 288 11.44 -46.87 -16.27
C ASP A 288 11.55 -47.45 -14.86
N TYR A 289 11.07 -46.71 -13.87
CA TYR A 289 10.63 -47.27 -12.60
C TYR A 289 9.23 -46.75 -12.31
N THR A 290 8.25 -47.56 -12.67
CA THR A 290 6.89 -47.52 -12.13
C THR A 290 6.95 -47.68 -10.60
N ALA A 291 6.97 -46.56 -9.88
CA ALA A 291 6.70 -46.54 -8.45
C ALA A 291 5.17 -46.45 -8.23
N PRO A 292 4.54 -47.43 -7.57
CA PRO A 292 3.10 -47.45 -7.37
C PRO A 292 2.73 -46.73 -6.07
N PHE A 293 2.83 -45.40 -6.01
CA PHE A 293 2.25 -44.66 -4.89
C PHE A 293 1.61 -43.35 -5.35
N PRO A 294 0.30 -43.14 -5.08
CA PRO A 294 -0.37 -41.90 -5.44
C PRO A 294 0.14 -40.73 -4.57
N PRO A 295 0.14 -39.49 -5.11
CA PRO A 295 0.57 -38.31 -4.38
C PRO A 295 -0.41 -38.00 -3.23
N LEU A 296 0.07 -38.01 -2.00
CA LEU A 296 -0.73 -37.76 -0.80
C LEU A 296 -0.62 -36.31 -0.33
N ASN A 297 -1.76 -35.75 0.05
CA ASN A 297 -1.94 -34.36 0.49
C ASN A 297 -1.45 -34.19 1.94
N PRO A 298 -0.40 -33.38 2.20
CA PRO A 298 0.19 -33.25 3.54
C PRO A 298 -0.73 -32.57 4.57
N ASN A 299 -1.90 -32.06 4.17
CA ASN A 299 -2.86 -31.41 5.07
C ASN A 299 -3.94 -32.35 5.61
N ASN A 300 -3.95 -33.62 5.21
CA ASN A 300 -4.90 -34.60 5.71
C ASN A 300 -4.27 -35.45 6.84
N PRO A 301 -4.69 -35.27 8.11
CA PRO A 301 -4.09 -35.98 9.25
C PRO A 301 -4.29 -37.51 9.19
N ALA A 302 -5.25 -38.01 8.40
CA ALA A 302 -5.45 -39.44 8.18
C ALA A 302 -4.27 -40.10 7.43
N ASP A 303 -3.69 -39.39 6.46
CA ASP A 303 -2.61 -39.91 5.61
C ASP A 303 -1.26 -39.93 6.34
N ILE A 304 -1.09 -39.03 7.31
CA ILE A 304 0.09 -39.00 8.20
C ILE A 304 0.09 -40.22 9.14
N ASN A 305 -1.08 -40.61 9.66
CA ASN A 305 -1.20 -41.81 10.51
C ASN A 305 -0.94 -43.10 9.73
N ALA A 306 -1.33 -43.17 8.45
CA ALA A 306 -1.05 -44.33 7.59
C ALA A 306 0.46 -44.52 7.36
N ARG A 307 1.22 -43.42 7.16
CA ARG A 307 2.68 -43.49 7.03
C ARG A 307 3.39 -43.85 8.35
N LEU A 308 2.88 -43.38 9.49
CA LEU A 308 3.45 -43.74 10.80
C LEU A 308 3.26 -45.24 11.10
N GLN A 309 2.12 -45.82 10.71
CA GLN A 309 1.88 -47.26 10.83
C GLN A 309 2.79 -48.09 9.90
N GLN A 310 3.09 -47.60 8.69
CA GLN A 310 4.06 -48.26 7.79
C GLN A 310 5.50 -48.22 8.32
N LEU A 311 5.83 -47.25 9.18
CA LEU A 311 7.12 -47.16 9.87
C LEU A 311 7.16 -47.93 11.20
N GLY A 312 6.11 -48.71 11.51
CA GLY A 312 6.03 -49.49 12.74
C GLY A 312 5.75 -48.66 14.01
N LEU A 313 5.30 -47.41 13.86
CA LEU A 313 5.02 -46.50 14.96
C LEU A 313 3.51 -46.43 15.27
N PRO A 314 3.10 -46.31 16.54
CA PRO A 314 1.69 -46.32 16.92
C PRO A 314 0.95 -45.04 16.46
N PRO A 315 -0.32 -45.14 16.01
CA PRO A 315 -1.08 -44.02 15.45
C PRO A 315 -1.51 -42.99 16.50
N LEU A 316 -1.46 -41.71 16.14
CA LEU A 316 -1.85 -40.58 16.99
C LEU A 316 -3.35 -40.30 16.87
N ARG A 317 -4.12 -40.42 17.96
CA ARG A 317 -5.57 -40.10 18.00
C ARG A 317 -5.77 -38.61 18.26
N ALA A 318 -6.18 -37.84 17.25
CA ALA A 318 -6.58 -36.45 17.44
C ALA A 318 -8.09 -36.33 17.73
N ALA A 319 -8.45 -35.69 18.84
CA ALA A 319 -9.84 -35.43 19.24
C ALA A 319 -10.44 -34.20 18.53
N GLN A 320 -11.66 -34.34 17.99
CA GLN A 320 -12.50 -33.26 17.43
C GLN A 320 -13.16 -32.42 18.54
N PRO A 321 -13.43 -31.11 18.36
CA PRO A 321 -14.24 -30.35 19.31
C PRO A 321 -15.67 -30.04 18.81
N ALA A 322 -16.66 -30.39 19.63
CA ALA A 322 -17.99 -29.78 19.69
C ALA A 322 -18.04 -28.79 20.88
N ALA A 323 -18.93 -27.80 20.81
CA ALA A 323 -19.00 -26.66 21.73
C ALA A 323 -19.70 -26.99 23.06
N GLU A 324 -19.06 -26.68 24.20
CA GLU A 324 -19.62 -26.82 25.56
C GLU A 324 -19.17 -25.64 26.48
N VAL A 325 -20.11 -25.14 27.28
CA VAL A 325 -20.01 -23.96 28.17
C VAL A 325 -19.08 -24.25 29.36
N ARG A 326 -18.09 -23.39 29.60
CA ARG A 326 -17.05 -23.59 30.63
C ARG A 326 -17.48 -23.13 32.03
N VAL A 327 -17.42 -24.04 33.00
CA VAL A 327 -17.39 -23.74 34.45
C VAL A 327 -15.97 -23.30 34.82
N VAL A 328 -15.84 -22.13 35.47
CA VAL A 328 -14.55 -21.54 35.87
C VAL A 328 -13.96 -22.32 37.05
N ASN A 329 -12.73 -22.82 36.92
CA ASN A 329 -12.02 -23.55 37.98
C ASN A 329 -11.55 -22.60 39.11
N VAL A 330 -12.43 -22.32 40.07
CA VAL A 330 -12.18 -21.44 41.23
C VAL A 330 -10.95 -21.84 42.04
N ARG A 331 -10.59 -23.14 42.05
CA ARG A 331 -9.46 -23.68 42.83
C ARG A 331 -8.10 -23.12 42.42
N ALA A 332 -7.93 -22.71 41.16
CA ALA A 332 -6.67 -22.12 40.67
C ALA A 332 -6.46 -20.66 41.14
N LEU A 333 -7.52 -19.98 41.60
CA LEU A 333 -7.45 -18.60 42.07
C LEU A 333 -7.16 -18.50 43.58
N ILE A 334 -7.43 -19.55 44.37
CA ILE A 334 -7.30 -19.52 45.83
C ILE A 334 -5.84 -19.36 46.28
N ALA A 335 -4.91 -20.11 45.68
CA ALA A 335 -3.50 -20.05 46.05
C ALA A 335 -2.84 -18.66 45.84
N PRO A 336 -2.99 -18.00 44.68
CA PRO A 336 -2.41 -16.66 44.49
C PRO A 336 -3.09 -15.59 45.34
N ILE A 337 -4.40 -15.70 45.61
CA ILE A 337 -5.11 -14.76 46.51
C ILE A 337 -4.62 -14.93 47.96
N LEU A 338 -4.42 -16.17 48.42
CA LEU A 338 -3.96 -16.45 49.78
C LEU A 338 -2.51 -16.02 49.99
N LEU A 339 -1.65 -16.19 48.98
CA LEU A 339 -0.27 -15.67 49.00
C LEU A 339 -0.23 -14.13 49.02
N LEU A 340 -1.15 -13.48 48.31
CA LEU A 340 -1.29 -12.01 48.29
C LEU A 340 -1.79 -11.48 49.63
N LEU A 341 -2.77 -12.16 50.24
CA LEU A 341 -3.25 -11.86 51.59
C LEU A 341 -2.13 -12.02 52.63
N LEU A 342 -1.36 -13.12 52.57
CA LEU A 342 -0.24 -13.33 53.48
C LEU A 342 0.83 -12.23 53.32
N ARG A 343 1.21 -11.91 52.08
CA ARG A 343 2.22 -10.89 51.77
C ARG A 343 1.81 -9.50 52.24
N THR A 344 0.51 -9.19 52.16
CA THR A 344 -0.02 -7.89 52.60
C THR A 344 -0.10 -7.82 54.13
N LEU A 345 -0.44 -8.93 54.79
CA LEU A 345 -0.31 -9.08 56.24
C LEU A 345 1.13 -8.86 56.74
N PHE A 346 2.13 -9.43 56.05
CA PHE A 346 3.54 -9.20 56.37
C PHE A 346 3.96 -7.73 56.19
N LEU A 347 3.53 -7.08 55.11
CA LEU A 347 3.82 -5.67 54.88
C LEU A 347 3.20 -4.76 55.95
N VAL A 348 1.96 -5.05 56.34
CA VAL A 348 1.26 -4.32 57.42
C VAL A 348 1.88 -4.61 58.80
N TYR A 349 2.40 -5.81 59.01
CA TYR A 349 3.07 -6.20 60.25
C TYR A 349 4.42 -5.48 60.42
N PHE A 350 5.26 -5.44 59.38
CA PHE A 350 6.57 -4.79 59.45
C PHE A 350 6.52 -3.28 59.34
N ILE A 351 5.45 -2.74 58.74
CA ILE A 351 5.29 -1.30 58.51
C ILE A 351 3.95 -0.91 59.08
N SER A 352 3.94 -0.47 60.34
CA SER A 352 2.72 -0.05 61.03
C SER A 352 2.06 1.10 60.24
N PRO A 353 0.93 0.84 59.56
CA PRO A 353 0.33 1.83 58.66
C PRO A 353 -0.23 3.03 59.42
N PHE A 354 -0.38 2.92 60.75
CA PHE A 354 -0.88 3.97 61.61
C PHE A 354 0.15 5.04 61.95
N GLN A 355 1.44 4.76 61.79
CA GLN A 355 2.49 5.75 62.07
C GLN A 355 2.82 6.62 60.85
N THR A 356 2.53 6.12 59.64
CA THR A 356 2.79 6.84 58.39
C THR A 356 1.62 6.65 57.40
N PRO A 357 0.62 7.54 57.39
CA PRO A 357 -0.58 7.36 56.57
C PRO A 357 -0.26 7.31 55.05
N LEU A 358 0.84 7.96 54.64
CA LEU A 358 1.34 7.90 53.26
C LEU A 358 1.70 6.47 52.83
N PHE A 359 2.27 5.68 53.74
CA PHE A 359 2.69 4.31 53.45
C PHE A 359 1.48 3.38 53.31
N GLY A 360 0.44 3.59 54.12
CA GLY A 360 -0.84 2.91 53.97
C GLY A 360 -1.48 3.16 52.61
N LEU A 361 -1.41 4.40 52.11
CA LEU A 361 -1.92 4.78 50.79
C LEU A 361 -1.15 4.09 49.65
N LEU A 362 0.18 4.04 49.76
CA LEU A 362 1.06 3.33 48.81
C LEU A 362 0.80 1.81 48.78
N VAL A 363 0.66 1.19 49.95
CA VAL A 363 0.34 -0.24 50.05
C VAL A 363 -1.07 -0.53 49.52
N GLY A 364 -2.04 0.36 49.78
CA GLY A 364 -3.40 0.26 49.23
C GLY A 364 -3.42 0.36 47.70
N ALA A 365 -2.68 1.31 47.13
CA ALA A 365 -2.53 1.45 45.68
C ALA A 365 -1.86 0.21 45.04
N TRP A 366 -0.86 -0.35 45.71
CA TRP A 366 -0.20 -1.58 45.27
C TRP A 366 -1.13 -2.80 45.33
N LEU A 367 -1.92 -2.93 46.40
CA LEU A 367 -2.94 -3.98 46.54
C LEU A 367 -3.99 -3.90 45.43
N LEU A 368 -4.48 -2.70 45.14
CA LEU A 368 -5.45 -2.45 44.09
C LEU A 368 -4.88 -2.84 42.72
N TYR A 369 -3.61 -2.52 42.48
CA TYR A 369 -2.90 -2.88 41.24
C TYR A 369 -2.75 -4.40 41.05
N GLU A 370 -2.32 -5.14 42.08
CA GLU A 370 -2.19 -6.60 42.00
C GLU A 370 -3.56 -7.29 41.89
N THR A 371 -4.59 -6.78 42.57
CA THR A 371 -5.97 -7.30 42.46
C THR A 371 -6.52 -7.07 41.05
N TRP A 372 -6.29 -5.88 40.46
CA TRP A 372 -6.66 -5.58 39.08
C TRP A 372 -5.96 -6.51 38.09
N LYS A 373 -4.67 -6.80 38.31
CA LYS A 373 -3.89 -7.73 37.48
C LYS A 373 -4.43 -9.17 37.54
N ALA A 374 -4.79 -9.66 38.73
CA ALA A 374 -5.41 -10.98 38.90
C ALA A 374 -6.79 -11.05 38.24
N MET A 375 -7.61 -10.01 38.41
CA MET A 375 -8.94 -9.89 37.80
C MET A 375 -8.84 -9.84 36.26
N ARG A 376 -7.85 -9.13 35.70
CA ARG A 376 -7.60 -9.09 34.25
C ARG A 376 -7.16 -10.44 33.71
N ASN A 377 -6.39 -11.21 34.47
CA ASN A 377 -6.01 -12.58 34.08
C ASN A 377 -7.19 -13.56 34.15
N ALA A 378 -8.18 -13.29 35.01
CA ALA A 378 -9.39 -14.10 35.13
C ALA A 378 -10.47 -13.75 34.10
N ILE A 379 -10.55 -12.48 33.67
CA ILE A 379 -11.59 -11.97 32.76
C ILE A 379 -11.07 -11.84 31.31
N GLY A 380 -9.75 -11.82 31.10
CA GLY A 380 -9.15 -11.73 29.78
C GLY A 380 -9.59 -12.88 28.87
N PRO A 381 -9.86 -12.61 27.57
CA PRO A 381 -10.29 -13.64 26.62
C PRO A 381 -9.25 -14.76 26.59
N PRO A 382 -9.67 -16.03 26.55
CA PRO A 382 -8.77 -17.17 26.71
C PRO A 382 -7.76 -17.20 25.56
N GLY A 383 -6.57 -16.65 25.79
CA GLY A 383 -5.42 -16.81 24.92
C GLY A 383 -4.93 -18.27 24.96
N PRO A 384 -4.33 -18.80 23.88
CA PRO A 384 -4.02 -20.21 23.73
C PRO A 384 -2.75 -20.55 24.53
N ARG A 385 -2.90 -20.75 25.84
CA ARG A 385 -1.89 -21.41 26.67
C ARG A 385 -2.47 -22.72 27.21
N ASN A 386 -1.77 -23.81 26.90
CA ASN A 386 -1.91 -25.18 27.41
C ASN A 386 -2.76 -26.16 26.59
N ARG A 387 -2.20 -26.55 25.43
CA ARG A 387 -2.36 -27.92 24.89
C ARG A 387 -1.41 -28.94 25.54
N ALA A 388 -0.61 -28.54 26.54
CA ALA A 388 0.38 -29.38 27.18
C ALA A 388 -0.13 -30.18 28.40
N ALA A 389 -1.45 -30.32 28.63
CA ALA A 389 -1.96 -30.94 29.86
C ALA A 389 -3.23 -31.81 29.72
N ARG A 390 -3.67 -32.22 28.50
CA ARG A 390 -4.96 -32.94 28.34
C ARG A 390 -4.91 -34.37 27.77
N ASP A 391 -3.74 -35.00 27.75
CA ASP A 391 -3.63 -36.45 27.50
C ASP A 391 -3.83 -37.31 28.75
N ALA A 392 -4.73 -36.89 29.65
CA ALA A 392 -5.18 -37.72 30.76
C ALA A 392 -6.72 -37.74 30.79
N ALA A 393 -7.30 -38.83 30.28
CA ALA A 393 -8.73 -39.22 30.30
C ALA A 393 -9.66 -38.41 29.37
N GLY A 394 -10.49 -38.96 28.47
CA GLY A 394 -11.04 -40.30 28.33
C GLY A 394 -12.59 -40.23 28.31
N GLY A 395 -13.25 -40.83 27.31
CA GLY A 395 -14.61 -41.40 27.47
C GLY A 395 -15.82 -40.78 26.73
N ASN A 396 -16.25 -41.46 25.65
CA ASN A 396 -17.60 -42.04 25.44
C ASN A 396 -18.89 -41.21 25.71
N ASN A 397 -19.71 -40.96 24.67
CA ASN A 397 -20.90 -41.76 24.29
C ASN A 397 -21.90 -40.97 23.43
N ASN A 398 -22.38 -41.61 22.36
CA ASN A 398 -23.43 -41.13 21.47
C ASN A 398 -24.60 -42.14 21.52
N ALA A 399 -25.83 -41.65 21.56
CA ALA A 399 -27.05 -42.46 21.51
C ALA A 399 -28.02 -41.94 20.43
N ASN A 400 -28.24 -42.82 19.44
CA ASN A 400 -29.35 -42.96 18.48
C ASN A 400 -30.67 -42.22 18.81
N ALA A 401 -31.23 -41.42 17.88
CA ALA A 401 -32.14 -41.77 16.73
C ALA A 401 -33.64 -41.67 17.12
N PRO A 402 -34.67 -41.70 16.21
CA PRO A 402 -34.67 -41.73 14.74
C PRO A 402 -35.78 -40.90 13.98
N ASN A 403 -35.56 -40.78 12.66
CA ASN A 403 -36.43 -40.67 11.46
C ASN A 403 -37.98 -40.67 11.49
N ALA A 404 -38.57 -39.91 10.56
CA ALA A 404 -39.60 -40.36 9.60
C ALA A 404 -39.72 -39.41 8.36
N PRO A 405 -39.84 -39.91 7.11
CA PRO A 405 -40.26 -39.11 5.96
C PRO A 405 -41.44 -39.70 5.13
N ALA A 406 -42.03 -38.80 4.32
CA ALA A 406 -42.75 -38.99 3.03
C ALA A 406 -44.27 -39.31 3.00
N ALA A 407 -45.02 -38.52 2.21
CA ALA A 407 -46.08 -38.96 1.28
C ALA A 407 -46.59 -37.83 0.34
N ASN A 408 -46.94 -38.22 -0.90
CA ASN A 408 -47.32 -37.47 -2.11
C ASN A 408 -48.79 -36.97 -2.17
N GLY A 409 -49.08 -36.01 -3.08
CA GLY A 409 -50.41 -35.84 -3.72
C GLY A 409 -50.68 -34.48 -4.41
N GLN A 410 -50.76 -34.46 -5.76
CA GLN A 410 -51.24 -33.37 -6.65
C GLN A 410 -52.80 -33.44 -6.85
N PRO A 411 -53.45 -32.67 -7.77
CA PRO A 411 -53.53 -31.22 -8.00
C PRO A 411 -55.01 -30.71 -8.15
N ALA A 412 -55.25 -29.39 -8.27
CA ALA A 412 -56.19 -28.71 -9.22
C ALA A 412 -56.87 -27.41 -8.72
N GLN A 413 -57.03 -26.48 -9.68
CA GLN A 413 -58.14 -25.53 -9.92
C GLN A 413 -58.33 -24.23 -9.10
N ASN A 414 -58.06 -23.12 -9.80
CA ASN A 414 -58.97 -22.03 -10.21
C ASN A 414 -59.80 -21.26 -9.14
N GLY A 415 -59.69 -19.93 -9.13
CA GLY A 415 -60.71 -19.06 -8.49
C GLY A 415 -60.29 -17.64 -8.11
N ASN A 416 -60.45 -16.71 -9.06
CA ASN A 416 -60.80 -15.29 -8.99
C ASN A 416 -60.94 -14.49 -7.65
N ALA A 417 -60.56 -13.20 -7.79
CA ALA A 417 -61.23 -11.96 -7.33
C ALA A 417 -61.06 -11.44 -5.87
N ASN A 418 -60.36 -10.30 -5.73
CA ASN A 418 -60.85 -8.97 -5.26
C ASN A 418 -59.62 -8.07 -4.98
N ALA A 419 -59.42 -6.89 -5.58
CA ALA A 419 -60.23 -5.65 -5.59
C ALA A 419 -60.24 -4.91 -4.23
N ASN A 420 -59.41 -3.86 -4.12
CA ASN A 420 -59.75 -2.51 -3.63
C ASN A 420 -58.48 -1.62 -3.82
N ASP A 421 -58.42 -0.72 -4.79
CA ASP A 421 -59.03 0.63 -4.81
C ASP A 421 -58.78 1.43 -3.52
N ASN A 422 -57.85 2.40 -3.59
CA ASN A 422 -58.30 3.79 -3.57
C ASN A 422 -57.28 4.72 -4.22
N ALA A 423 -57.76 5.44 -5.23
CA ALA A 423 -57.09 6.52 -5.94
C ALA A 423 -57.77 7.86 -5.62
N ASN A 424 -57.14 8.94 -6.10
CA ASN A 424 -57.65 10.30 -6.28
C ASN A 424 -57.56 11.26 -5.08
N GLY A 425 -57.12 12.51 -5.20
CA GLY A 425 -56.69 13.34 -6.34
C GLY A 425 -56.28 14.72 -5.76
N ASN A 426 -55.12 15.27 -6.10
CA ASN A 426 -54.91 16.29 -7.13
C ASN A 426 -55.69 17.60 -6.91
N HIS A 427 -55.02 18.69 -6.50
CA HIS A 427 -54.91 19.98 -7.23
C HIS A 427 -54.02 21.02 -6.49
N PRO A 428 -53.46 22.03 -7.19
CA PRO A 428 -52.23 22.73 -6.83
C PRO A 428 -52.45 24.19 -6.35
N ALA A 429 -51.49 24.74 -5.59
CA ALA A 429 -51.19 26.19 -5.55
C ALA A 429 -49.88 26.48 -4.77
N GLN A 430 -48.93 27.13 -5.45
CA GLN A 430 -47.95 28.08 -4.88
C GLN A 430 -48.60 29.48 -4.87
N PRO A 431 -48.12 30.54 -4.16
CA PRO A 431 -46.72 30.76 -3.72
C PRO A 431 -46.50 31.43 -2.32
N GLN A 432 -45.22 31.40 -1.90
CA GLN A 432 -44.48 32.50 -1.22
C GLN A 432 -44.52 32.66 0.34
N PRO A 433 -43.57 33.40 0.98
CA PRO A 433 -42.44 32.81 1.74
C PRO A 433 -42.30 33.34 3.19
N GLU A 434 -41.60 32.64 4.10
CA GLU A 434 -40.97 33.22 5.31
C GLU A 434 -40.12 32.17 6.09
N PRO A 435 -39.21 32.55 7.03
CA PRO A 435 -37.78 32.31 6.84
C PRO A 435 -37.11 31.45 7.93
N GLU A 436 -35.87 31.04 7.60
CA GLU A 436 -34.72 30.78 8.47
C GLU A 436 -34.96 30.46 9.96
N ARG A 437 -34.66 29.20 10.32
CA ARG A 437 -33.77 28.94 11.46
C ARG A 437 -32.88 27.73 11.21
N ARG A 438 -31.59 28.04 11.08
CA ARG A 438 -30.44 27.14 11.02
C ARG A 438 -30.45 26.10 12.15
N GLN A 439 -30.34 24.83 11.79
CA GLN A 439 -29.62 23.84 12.59
C GLN A 439 -28.69 23.06 11.67
N LEU A 440 -27.40 23.42 11.72
CA LEU A 440 -26.32 22.61 11.18
C LEU A 440 -26.21 21.35 12.04
N ALA A 441 -26.73 20.23 11.56
CA ALA A 441 -26.31 18.91 11.98
C ALA A 441 -25.34 18.37 10.92
N THR A 442 -24.04 18.51 11.19
CA THR A 442 -22.98 17.80 10.47
C THR A 442 -23.11 16.30 10.71
N GLY A 443 -23.85 15.63 9.82
CA GLY A 443 -23.89 14.18 9.74
C GLY A 443 -22.69 13.64 8.98
N SER A 444 -21.51 13.60 9.61
CA SER A 444 -20.44 12.69 9.18
C SER A 444 -20.63 11.36 9.92
N GLY A 445 -21.17 10.37 9.21
CA GLY A 445 -21.26 8.99 9.67
C GLY A 445 -19.87 8.36 9.71
N ILE A 446 -19.07 8.74 10.70
CA ILE A 446 -17.87 7.99 11.10
C ILE A 446 -18.38 6.85 12.00
N PRO A 447 -18.12 5.57 11.67
CA PRO A 447 -18.53 4.48 12.55
C PRO A 447 -17.93 4.71 13.94
N ALA A 448 -18.74 4.51 14.98
CA ALA A 448 -18.36 4.71 16.36
C ALA A 448 -17.15 3.83 16.71
N HIS A 449 -15.95 4.39 16.59
CA HIS A 449 -14.76 3.83 17.18
C HIS A 449 -15.05 3.62 18.67
N GLY A 450 -14.84 2.40 19.16
CA GLY A 450 -15.04 2.12 20.57
C GLY A 450 -14.26 3.14 21.39
N GLN A 451 -14.87 3.69 22.44
CA GLN A 451 -14.27 4.70 23.31
C GLN A 451 -12.82 4.34 23.73
N TRP A 452 -12.54 3.04 23.88
CA TRP A 452 -11.21 2.50 24.15
C TRP A 452 -10.18 2.70 23.02
N ASP A 453 -10.58 2.64 21.76
CA ASP A 453 -9.69 2.89 20.63
C ASP A 453 -9.24 4.34 20.58
N THR A 454 -10.14 5.28 20.85
CA THR A 454 -9.82 6.70 20.98
C THR A 454 -8.83 6.92 22.12
N VAL A 455 -9.06 6.32 23.29
CA VAL A 455 -8.13 6.42 24.44
C VAL A 455 -6.77 5.83 24.11
N LEU A 456 -6.71 4.66 23.46
CA LEU A 456 -5.47 4.03 23.05
C LEU A 456 -4.73 4.86 21.99
N GLU A 457 -5.46 5.51 21.08
CA GLU A 457 -4.88 6.40 20.08
C GLU A 457 -4.36 7.71 20.69
N THR A 458 -5.13 8.34 21.58
CA THR A 458 -4.71 9.53 22.35
C THR A 458 -3.46 9.21 23.17
N ALA A 459 -3.43 8.06 23.84
CA ALA A 459 -2.28 7.62 24.60
C ALA A 459 -1.08 7.30 23.68
N ALA A 460 -1.29 6.66 22.53
CA ALA A 460 -0.22 6.35 21.58
C ALA A 460 0.43 7.62 21.00
N ARG A 461 -0.36 8.70 20.89
CA ARG A 461 0.09 10.03 20.47
C ARG A 461 0.73 10.86 21.60
N PHE A 462 0.58 10.45 22.86
CA PHE A 462 1.14 11.14 24.02
C PHE A 462 2.68 11.27 23.91
N ASN A 463 3.19 12.47 24.18
CA ASN A 463 4.57 12.90 23.97
C ASN A 463 5.03 13.00 22.49
N THR A 464 4.40 12.26 21.58
CA THR A 464 4.79 12.30 20.15
C THR A 464 4.34 13.60 19.48
N LEU A 465 3.20 14.18 19.84
CA LEU A 465 2.72 15.45 19.27
C LEU A 465 3.58 16.64 19.71
N GLU A 466 3.98 16.68 20.97
CA GLU A 466 4.87 17.72 21.50
C GLU A 466 6.27 17.60 20.92
N GLU A 467 6.80 16.37 20.82
CA GLU A 467 8.06 16.12 20.10
C GLU A 467 7.96 16.55 18.64
N HIS A 468 6.83 16.32 17.97
CA HIS A 468 6.59 16.79 16.61
C HIS A 468 6.58 18.32 16.52
N ALA A 469 5.89 18.98 17.44
CA ALA A 469 5.80 20.43 17.46
C ALA A 469 7.14 21.09 17.83
N ALA A 470 7.92 20.45 18.71
CA ALA A 470 9.30 20.84 19.03
C ALA A 470 10.25 20.64 17.82
N LEU A 471 10.07 19.56 17.05
CA LEU A 471 10.81 19.33 15.80
C LEU A 471 10.41 20.31 14.69
N GLU A 472 9.18 20.83 14.70
CA GLU A 472 8.70 21.85 13.76
C GLU A 472 9.20 23.26 14.08
N GLY A 473 10.03 23.42 15.12
CA GLY A 473 10.58 24.72 15.48
C GLY A 473 9.51 25.70 15.98
N HIS A 474 8.33 25.21 16.36
CA HIS A 474 7.41 26.02 17.15
C HIS A 474 8.04 26.20 18.53
N GLU A 475 8.65 27.36 18.74
CA GLU A 475 8.99 27.87 20.06
C GLU A 475 7.69 28.09 20.83
N PHE A 476 7.17 27.03 21.45
CA PHE A 476 6.20 27.23 22.50
C PHE A 476 6.91 28.00 23.61
N PRO A 477 6.35 29.11 24.12
CA PRO A 477 6.86 29.73 25.33
C PRO A 477 6.97 28.60 26.36
N PRO A 478 8.12 28.43 27.04
CA PRO A 478 8.33 27.32 27.95
C PRO A 478 7.22 27.34 28.98
N THR A 479 6.17 26.53 28.79
CA THR A 479 5.11 26.48 29.76
C THR A 479 5.72 25.77 30.95
N ASP A 480 5.85 26.47 32.07
CA ASP A 480 6.40 25.96 33.34
C ASP A 480 5.79 24.63 33.81
N ARG A 481 4.68 24.19 33.20
CA ARG A 481 4.10 22.86 33.35
C ARG A 481 5.11 21.72 33.15
N PHE A 482 6.08 21.88 32.25
CA PHE A 482 6.98 20.79 31.83
C PHE A 482 8.16 20.50 32.77
N TYR A 483 8.46 21.40 33.71
CA TYR A 483 9.52 21.19 34.69
C TYR A 483 9.01 20.67 36.03
N THR A 484 7.70 20.53 36.20
CA THR A 484 7.15 19.97 37.43
C THR A 484 7.55 18.48 37.55
N PRO A 485 8.13 18.06 38.68
CA PRO A 485 8.50 16.66 38.89
C PRO A 485 7.27 15.74 38.80
N ALA A 486 6.08 16.27 39.10
CA ALA A 486 4.81 15.57 38.92
C ALA A 486 4.55 15.19 37.46
N TRP A 487 4.79 16.09 36.49
CA TRP A 487 4.59 15.77 35.08
C TRP A 487 5.56 14.70 34.57
N LYS A 488 6.82 14.73 35.03
CA LYS A 488 7.81 13.69 34.70
C LYS A 488 7.38 12.33 35.26
N LEU A 489 6.86 12.30 36.49
CA LEU A 489 6.34 11.09 37.10
C LEU A 489 5.13 10.54 36.33
N VAL A 490 4.16 11.40 36.00
CA VAL A 490 2.96 11.02 35.22
C VAL A 490 3.35 10.52 33.83
N SER A 491 4.24 11.23 33.14
CA SER A 491 4.74 10.84 31.81
C SER A 491 5.46 9.51 31.85
N PHE A 492 6.28 9.26 32.87
CA PHE A 492 6.96 7.98 33.07
C PHE A 492 5.96 6.83 33.26
N PHE A 493 4.95 6.99 34.11
CA PHE A 493 3.93 5.96 34.33
C PHE A 493 3.04 5.74 33.10
N MET A 494 2.70 6.81 32.37
CA MET A 494 1.98 6.70 31.10
C MET A 494 2.81 5.91 30.08
N LEU A 495 4.10 6.23 29.91
CA LEU A 495 5.02 5.49 29.04
C LEU A 495 5.21 4.03 29.49
N LEU A 496 5.29 3.78 30.80
CA LEU A 496 5.40 2.43 31.34
C LEU A 496 4.16 1.59 31.03
N MET A 497 2.96 2.12 31.30
CA MET A 497 1.70 1.44 31.00
C MET A 497 1.50 1.23 29.49
N ALA A 498 1.90 2.22 28.70
CA ALA A 498 1.97 2.15 27.25
C ALA A 498 2.88 1.02 26.73
N THR A 499 4.09 0.87 27.30
CA THR A 499 5.03 -0.20 26.89
C THR A 499 4.54 -1.60 27.25
N MET A 500 3.67 -1.72 28.27
CA MET A 500 3.15 -3.01 28.72
C MET A 500 1.98 -3.53 27.84
N HIS A 501 1.40 -2.71 26.97
CA HIS A 501 0.27 -3.08 26.11
C HIS A 501 0.72 -3.32 24.65
N PRO A 502 0.64 -4.55 24.10
CA PRO A 502 1.10 -4.85 22.74
C PRO A 502 0.46 -3.97 21.66
N ALA A 503 -0.86 -3.75 21.75
CA ALA A 503 -1.57 -2.91 20.78
C ALA A 503 -1.14 -1.43 20.81
N PHE A 504 -0.68 -0.94 21.95
CA PHE A 504 -0.14 0.41 22.06
C PHE A 504 1.23 0.48 21.36
N TRP A 505 2.07 -0.53 21.60
CA TRP A 505 3.39 -0.64 21.01
C TRP A 505 3.34 -0.70 19.48
N ASP A 506 2.41 -1.49 18.92
CA ASP A 506 2.22 -1.58 17.47
C ASP A 506 1.75 -0.25 16.87
N ARG A 507 0.81 0.44 17.52
CA ARG A 507 0.36 1.78 17.11
C ARG A 507 1.49 2.81 17.19
N ARG A 508 2.26 2.81 18.28
CA ARG A 508 3.39 3.74 18.46
C ARG A 508 4.50 3.46 17.45
N ARG A 509 4.84 2.19 17.18
CA ARG A 509 5.78 1.81 16.11
C ARG A 509 5.28 2.25 14.74
N ALA A 510 3.99 2.10 14.44
CA ALA A 510 3.44 2.58 13.18
C ALA A 510 3.55 4.11 13.04
N ILE A 511 3.30 4.87 14.11
CA ILE A 511 3.49 6.33 14.14
C ILE A 511 4.97 6.71 13.98
N LEU A 512 5.88 6.02 14.69
CA LEU A 512 7.33 6.27 14.58
C LEU A 512 7.88 5.89 13.21
N LYS A 513 7.46 4.76 12.62
CA LYS A 513 7.84 4.38 11.26
C LYS A 513 7.34 5.36 10.19
N ARG A 514 6.19 6.02 10.41
CA ARG A 514 5.75 7.12 9.55
C ARG A 514 6.67 8.35 9.66
N ARG A 515 7.36 8.53 10.79
CA ARG A 515 8.34 9.61 11.01
C ARG A 515 9.74 9.25 10.50
N GLU A 516 10.15 7.99 10.64
CA GLU A 516 11.38 7.43 10.09
C GLU A 516 11.34 7.51 8.54
N GLY A 517 11.71 8.66 8.00
CA GLY A 517 11.65 8.96 6.56
C GLY A 517 11.39 10.42 6.23
N HIS A 518 10.95 11.23 7.19
CA HIS A 518 10.77 12.68 6.99
C HIS A 518 12.03 13.43 7.45
N VAL A 519 12.76 14.02 6.51
CA VAL A 519 13.87 14.94 6.79
C VAL A 519 13.30 16.36 6.79
N LYS A 520 13.37 17.08 7.92
CA LYS A 520 13.01 18.51 8.01
C LYS A 520 14.24 19.33 8.40
N CYS A 521 14.30 20.56 7.89
CA CYS A 521 15.34 21.52 8.25
C CYS A 521 15.01 22.17 9.61
N ARG A 522 16.06 22.57 10.34
CA ARG A 522 15.94 23.23 11.65
C ARG A 522 15.30 24.62 11.50
N GLY A 523 14.56 25.09 12.50
CA GLY A 523 13.76 26.33 12.42
C GLY A 523 14.56 27.64 12.26
N ASP A 524 15.86 27.63 12.55
CA ASP A 524 16.82 28.71 12.29
C ASP A 524 17.31 28.74 10.83
N ILE A 525 16.96 27.74 10.03
CA ILE A 525 17.35 27.57 8.63
C ILE A 525 16.15 27.98 7.76
N ALA A 526 16.04 29.28 7.47
CA ALA A 526 14.96 29.87 6.66
C ALA A 526 14.95 29.38 5.20
N VAL A 527 16.06 28.79 4.74
CA VAL A 527 16.17 28.06 3.47
C VAL A 527 16.92 26.78 3.74
N GLY A 528 16.20 25.65 3.76
CA GLY A 528 16.79 24.33 3.92
C GLY A 528 17.82 24.04 2.84
N GLY A 529 19.10 24.29 3.13
CA GLY A 529 20.23 23.97 2.25
C GLY A 529 21.14 22.94 2.91
N PHE A 530 21.34 21.79 2.27
CA PHE A 530 22.41 20.89 2.64
C PHE A 530 23.71 21.43 2.01
N ASN A 531 24.69 21.87 2.82
CA ASN A 531 26.04 22.03 2.31
C ASN A 531 26.73 20.67 2.36
N THR A 532 26.52 19.90 1.31
CA THR A 532 27.24 18.66 1.03
C THR A 532 28.07 18.92 -0.21
N GLY A 533 29.39 18.92 -0.09
CA GLY A 533 30.25 18.91 -1.27
C GLY A 533 29.82 17.77 -2.22
N LYS A 534 29.73 18.06 -3.52
CA LYS A 534 29.36 17.12 -4.62
C LYS A 534 28.27 16.10 -4.23
N LEU A 535 27.06 16.55 -3.94
CA LEU A 535 25.91 15.66 -3.80
C LEU A 535 25.31 15.34 -5.16
N VAL A 536 25.44 14.08 -5.60
CA VAL A 536 24.69 13.54 -6.73
C VAL A 536 23.43 12.93 -6.15
N VAL A 537 22.28 13.59 -6.30
CA VAL A 537 20.98 13.01 -5.91
C VAL A 537 20.65 11.91 -6.91
N ARG A 538 21.01 10.68 -6.55
CA ARG A 538 20.42 9.46 -7.15
C ARG A 538 19.17 9.10 -6.35
N ASP A 539 18.32 8.21 -6.87
CA ASP A 539 17.03 7.80 -6.28
C ASP A 539 17.12 7.11 -4.89
N PHE A 540 18.23 7.30 -4.19
CA PHE A 540 18.54 6.79 -2.88
C PHE A 540 19.38 7.80 -2.08
N ILE A 541 19.12 7.92 -0.77
CA ILE A 541 20.09 8.50 0.17
C ILE A 541 21.05 7.40 0.58
N THR A 542 22.35 7.66 0.44
CA THR A 542 23.38 6.79 1.01
C THR A 542 23.76 7.32 2.39
N LEU A 543 23.39 6.61 3.44
CA LEU A 543 23.89 6.83 4.79
C LEU A 543 25.23 6.14 4.92
N HIS A 544 26.26 6.91 5.23
CA HIS A 544 27.62 6.41 5.42
C HIS A 544 28.05 6.62 6.87
N LEU A 545 28.18 5.52 7.62
CA LEU A 545 28.55 5.51 9.02
C LEU A 545 29.99 5.01 9.15
N VAL A 546 30.90 5.95 9.42
CA VAL A 546 32.32 5.67 9.66
C VAL A 546 32.58 5.75 11.17
N PRO A 547 33.17 4.73 11.81
CA PRO A 547 33.53 4.82 13.21
C PRO A 547 34.59 5.92 13.43
N PRO A 548 34.61 6.58 14.60
CA PRO A 548 35.49 7.74 14.86
C PRO A 548 36.99 7.46 14.66
N ASN A 549 37.39 6.19 14.75
CA ASN A 549 38.76 5.78 14.56
C ASN A 549 38.81 4.38 13.90
N PRO A 550 38.79 4.30 12.56
CA PRO A 550 38.62 3.04 11.83
C PRO A 550 39.80 2.07 12.02
N ALA A 551 40.97 2.57 12.46
CA ALA A 551 42.13 1.75 12.77
C ALA A 551 41.99 0.91 14.05
N TYR A 552 41.12 1.32 14.99
CA TYR A 552 41.00 0.69 16.32
C TYR A 552 39.56 0.31 16.68
N SER A 553 38.58 0.80 15.93
CA SER A 553 37.19 0.44 16.16
C SER A 553 36.92 -0.96 15.59
N PRO A 554 36.33 -1.88 16.36
CA PRO A 554 35.92 -3.19 15.85
C PRO A 554 34.68 -3.09 14.94
N LEU A 555 34.09 -1.90 14.79
CA LEU A 555 32.92 -1.67 13.95
C LEU A 555 33.37 -1.47 12.51
N ALA A 556 32.79 -2.26 11.60
CA ALA A 556 32.98 -2.06 10.18
C ALA A 556 32.24 -0.80 9.72
N GLU A 557 32.84 -0.08 8.75
CA GLU A 557 32.17 0.98 8.01
C GLU A 557 30.86 0.46 7.42
N HIS A 558 29.77 1.19 7.63
CA HIS A 558 28.45 0.76 7.19
C HIS A 558 27.91 1.75 6.16
N LEU A 559 27.59 1.23 4.98
CA LEU A 559 27.01 2.01 3.89
C LEU A 559 25.61 1.48 3.59
N HIS A 560 24.59 2.30 3.85
CA HIS A 560 23.19 1.95 3.61
C HIS A 560 22.58 2.89 2.58
N ALA A 561 22.21 2.35 1.42
CA ALA A 561 21.46 3.08 0.40
C ALA A 561 19.96 2.88 0.61
N HIS A 562 19.26 3.94 0.98
CA HIS A 562 17.82 3.96 1.17
C HIS A 562 17.14 4.65 -0.01
N ALA A 563 16.32 3.92 -0.78
CA ALA A 563 15.60 4.50 -1.91
C ALA A 563 14.62 5.58 -1.43
N ILE A 564 14.63 6.76 -2.04
CA ILE A 564 13.70 7.83 -1.70
C ILE A 564 12.81 8.14 -2.88
N ARG A 565 11.51 8.13 -2.62
CA ARG A 565 10.50 8.60 -3.54
C ARG A 565 10.20 10.05 -3.22
N LEU A 566 10.72 10.97 -4.03
CA LEU A 566 10.35 12.37 -3.94
C LEU A 566 8.90 12.52 -4.41
N VAL A 567 8.00 12.85 -3.49
CA VAL A 567 6.62 13.25 -3.82
C VAL A 567 6.64 14.76 -4.00
N THR A 568 6.51 15.21 -5.25
CA THR A 568 6.43 16.63 -5.62
C THR A 568 5.00 17.13 -5.45
N ASP A 569 4.49 17.19 -4.22
CA ASP A 569 3.28 17.97 -3.97
C ASP A 569 3.68 19.43 -3.78
N SER A 570 2.97 20.34 -4.45
CA SER A 570 3.27 21.78 -4.39
C SER A 570 2.89 22.29 -3.00
N PHE A 571 3.88 22.52 -2.14
CA PHE A 571 3.69 23.22 -0.87
C PHE A 571 3.40 24.70 -1.18
N LEU A 572 2.14 25.11 -1.05
CA LEU A 572 1.75 26.52 -1.06
C LEU A 572 1.96 27.06 0.35
N ASP A 573 2.96 27.92 0.49
CA ASP A 573 3.23 28.66 1.72
C ASP A 573 2.14 29.72 1.91
N SER A 574 1.10 29.40 2.68
CA SER A 574 0.04 30.35 3.02
C SER A 574 0.52 31.26 4.15
N THR A 575 1.33 32.25 3.80
CA THR A 575 1.65 33.39 4.67
C THR A 575 0.85 34.61 4.23
N GLU A 576 -0.34 34.80 4.80
CA GLU A 576 -0.89 36.15 4.98
C GLU A 576 -0.59 36.61 6.41
N PRO A 577 0.33 37.56 6.62
CA PRO A 577 0.36 38.32 7.86
C PRO A 577 -0.64 39.47 7.77
N GLY A 578 -1.54 39.53 8.74
CA GLY A 578 -2.50 40.62 8.92
C GLY A 578 -1.81 41.98 8.87
N ARG A 579 -2.20 42.78 7.88
CA ARG A 579 -1.85 44.19 7.77
C ARG A 579 -2.95 44.97 8.50
N GLU A 580 -2.74 45.25 9.79
CA GLU A 580 -3.48 46.30 10.49
C GLU A 580 -3.07 47.65 9.90
N GLU A 581 -3.95 48.24 9.08
CA GLU A 581 -3.91 49.66 8.75
C GLU A 581 -4.30 50.48 9.99
N LEU A 582 -3.30 50.99 10.71
CA LEU A 582 -3.49 52.11 11.63
C LEU A 582 -3.46 53.41 10.83
N SER A 583 -4.65 53.95 10.57
CA SER A 583 -4.86 55.33 10.16
C SER A 583 -4.46 56.27 11.30
N PHE A 584 -3.43 57.10 11.08
CA PHE A 584 -3.23 58.32 11.87
C PHE A 584 -3.54 59.54 11.00
N SER A 585 -4.66 60.17 11.33
CA SER A 585 -5.00 61.55 11.00
C SER A 585 -4.22 62.50 11.92
N SER A 586 -3.35 63.34 11.36
CA SER A 586 -3.09 64.74 11.73
C SER A 586 -2.07 65.33 10.75
#